data_AF-A0A1Q3KJI1-F1
#
_entry.id   AF-A0A1Q3KJI1-F1
#
_cell.length_a   1.000
_cell.length_b   1.000
_cell.length_c   1.000
_cell.angle_alpha   90.00
_cell.angle_beta   90.00
_cell.angle_gamma   90.00
#
_symmetry.space_group_name_H-M   'P 1'
#
loop_
_entity.id
_entity.type
_entity.pdbx_description
1 polymer ?
#
loop_
_entity_poly.entity_id
_entity_poly.type
_entity_poly.pdbx_seq_one_letter_code
_entity_poly.pdbx_strand_id
1 'polypeptide(L)'
;MFRRIITLICLALVTLAPFRAATAQQGQRLNLIRDAEIESTIRTFTIPIWRAAGLDPNGVEIMLVQDNSLNAFVAGGQRIFINTGLIMRTERPNQLIGVMAHESGHIAGGHLARMQEELRSLSTLQILETILAGGAMAGGALGGGSGGVGGPAGSGGMGGRTGAPGSLMSFLKYTQTQESAADQAAISYLQRTGQSPSGTVEFLRILQREEKLAINRRDPYLSTHPLTPERIAAFEEAARNSPYLKTPDTPQALMLHQRMVAKLYGFVAPDVALSRYAEGDRSVPARYARAIALYRKGALGSALLTIDGLLKEYPNDGYFHEVKGQMLYENGRAGESIASYKRAVQLLPSADIIKVDYARALLDTNNPDNDREAVRNLELARLQESGSFELWRLTASAYSKLNNPGMTSLARAEMAALRGQRAEAQSHAEAAARQLQAGTPAWQRAQDLKAYINSRPRR
;
A
#
# COMPACT_ATOMS: atom_id res chain seq x y z
N MET A 1 -68.76 -53.53 13.74
CA MET A 1 -67.36 -53.94 14.02
C MET A 1 -66.62 -52.69 14.50
N PHE A 2 -66.45 -52.54 15.83
CA PHE A 2 -65.12 -52.45 16.49
C PHE A 2 -64.15 -51.43 15.85
N ARG A 3 -63.52 -50.45 16.51
CA ARG A 3 -63.51 -49.91 17.88
C ARG A 3 -62.42 -48.79 17.85
N ARG A 4 -62.57 -47.77 18.71
CA ARG A 4 -61.51 -47.01 19.43
C ARG A 4 -60.87 -45.75 18.79
N ILE A 5 -61.38 -44.63 19.29
CA ILE A 5 -60.67 -43.46 19.85
C ILE A 5 -59.31 -43.81 20.47
N ILE A 6 -58.24 -43.07 20.12
CA ILE A 6 -57.14 -42.67 21.02
C ILE A 6 -56.62 -41.27 20.61
N THR A 7 -56.73 -40.34 21.54
CA THR A 7 -56.13 -39.02 21.72
C THR A 7 -54.59 -39.06 21.66
N LEU A 8 -53.90 -37.97 21.27
CA LEU A 8 -52.64 -37.42 21.85
C LEU A 8 -52.00 -36.40 20.87
N ILE A 9 -52.08 -35.11 21.17
CA ILE A 9 -51.05 -34.26 21.81
C ILE A 9 -49.95 -33.77 20.86
N CYS A 10 -49.91 -32.44 20.77
CA CYS A 10 -48.83 -31.54 20.37
C CYS A 10 -47.41 -32.10 20.50
N LEU A 11 -46.65 -32.08 19.39
CA LEU A 11 -45.26 -31.60 19.40
C LEU A 11 -44.81 -31.23 17.98
N ALA A 12 -45.13 -30.01 17.55
CA ALA A 12 -44.38 -29.39 16.45
C ALA A 12 -43.01 -29.00 17.00
N LEU A 13 -42.01 -29.83 16.74
CA LEU A 13 -40.59 -29.54 16.97
C LEU A 13 -40.17 -28.37 16.07
N VAL A 14 -40.40 -27.15 16.53
CA VAL A 14 -39.71 -25.95 16.04
C VAL A 14 -38.27 -26.07 16.49
N THR A 15 -37.42 -26.62 15.62
CA THR A 15 -35.98 -26.48 15.77
C THR A 15 -35.62 -25.04 15.44
N LEU A 16 -35.51 -24.22 16.48
CA LEU A 16 -34.85 -22.92 16.44
C LEU A 16 -33.37 -23.15 16.12
N ALA A 17 -33.04 -23.27 14.83
CA ALA A 17 -31.68 -23.08 14.37
C ALA A 17 -31.31 -21.60 14.63
N PRO A 18 -30.24 -21.31 15.38
CA PRO A 18 -29.81 -19.93 15.53
C PRO A 18 -29.33 -19.46 14.15
N PHE A 19 -30.05 -18.49 13.58
CA PHE A 19 -29.53 -17.64 12.51
C PHE A 19 -28.27 -16.95 13.06
N ARG A 20 -27.11 -17.59 12.88
CA ARG A 20 -25.84 -16.86 12.88
C ARG A 20 -25.87 -16.02 11.61
N ALA A 21 -26.27 -14.77 11.74
CA ALA A 21 -25.96 -13.75 10.76
C ALA A 21 -24.43 -13.67 10.68
N ALA A 22 -23.85 -14.45 9.76
CA ALA A 22 -22.51 -14.22 9.29
C ALA A 22 -22.58 -12.90 8.51
N THR A 23 -22.38 -11.79 9.21
CA THR A 23 -21.90 -10.57 8.57
C THR A 23 -20.51 -10.89 8.03
N ALA A 24 -20.48 -11.47 6.82
CA ALA A 24 -19.30 -11.44 5.99
C ALA A 24 -19.04 -9.95 5.72
N GLN A 25 -18.23 -9.35 6.58
CA GLN A 25 -17.66 -8.04 6.36
C GLN A 25 -16.78 -8.20 5.13
N GLN A 26 -17.39 -7.94 3.97
CA GLN A 26 -16.74 -7.95 2.67
C GLN A 26 -15.77 -6.77 2.69
N GLY A 27 -14.58 -7.00 3.27
CA GLY A 27 -13.53 -6.01 3.38
C GLY A 27 -13.29 -5.44 1.99
N GLN A 28 -13.43 -4.13 1.86
CA GLN A 28 -13.18 -3.40 0.63
C GLN A 28 -11.77 -3.77 0.14
N ARG A 29 -11.67 -4.47 -0.99
CA ARG A 29 -10.37 -4.83 -1.56
C ARG A 29 -9.71 -3.54 -2.05
N LEU A 30 -8.60 -3.16 -1.43
CA LEU A 30 -7.79 -2.03 -1.90
C LEU A 30 -7.34 -2.32 -3.34
N ASN A 31 -7.55 -1.36 -4.24
CA ASN A 31 -7.09 -1.46 -5.61
C ASN A 31 -5.63 -1.00 -5.66
N LEU A 32 -4.71 -1.96 -5.56
CA LEU A 32 -3.27 -1.69 -5.54
C LEU A 32 -2.72 -1.61 -6.96
N ILE A 33 -1.88 -0.61 -7.21
CA ILE A 33 -1.16 -0.46 -8.48
C ILE A 33 0.33 -0.67 -8.26
N ARG A 34 1.03 -1.14 -9.29
CA ARG A 34 2.50 -1.26 -9.31
C ARG A 34 3.01 -0.46 -10.49
N ASP A 35 4.02 0.36 -10.25
CA ASP A 35 4.63 1.19 -11.31
C ASP A 35 6.09 1.48 -10.99
N ALA A 36 6.97 1.12 -11.92
CA ALA A 36 8.42 1.22 -11.74
C ALA A 36 8.93 2.66 -11.61
N GLU A 37 8.35 3.62 -12.34
CA GLU A 37 8.79 5.02 -12.30
C GLU A 37 8.29 5.70 -11.04
N ILE A 38 7.02 5.49 -10.69
CA ILE A 38 6.38 6.11 -9.53
C ILE A 38 7.02 5.57 -8.24
N GLU A 39 7.13 4.25 -8.09
CA GLU A 39 7.75 3.65 -6.90
C GLU A 39 9.22 4.07 -6.77
N SER A 40 9.99 4.07 -7.87
CA SER A 40 11.39 4.51 -7.85
C SER A 40 11.54 5.99 -7.50
N THR A 41 10.65 6.86 -8.01
CA THR A 41 10.64 8.29 -7.69
C THR A 41 10.35 8.51 -6.21
N ILE A 42 9.32 7.86 -5.67
CA ILE A 42 9.00 7.96 -4.23
C ILE A 42 10.19 7.45 -3.40
N ARG A 43 10.76 6.28 -3.73
CA ARG A 43 11.95 5.76 -3.01
C ARG A 43 13.13 6.73 -3.08
N THR A 44 13.35 7.38 -4.21
CA THR A 44 14.42 8.39 -4.35
C THR A 44 14.23 9.53 -3.35
N PHE A 45 12.99 9.98 -3.17
CA PHE A 45 12.64 11.02 -2.20
C PHE A 45 12.69 10.54 -0.75
N THR A 46 12.35 9.28 -0.47
CA THR A 46 12.13 8.80 0.90
C THR A 46 13.29 8.04 1.50
N ILE A 47 14.20 7.45 0.71
CA ILE A 47 15.36 6.72 1.24
C ILE A 47 16.19 7.57 2.22
N PRO A 48 16.51 8.86 1.95
CA PRO A 48 17.20 9.71 2.91
C PRO A 48 16.43 9.87 4.22
N ILE A 49 15.11 10.01 4.14
CA ILE A 49 14.20 10.14 5.29
C ILE A 49 14.18 8.85 6.11
N TRP A 50 14.04 7.68 5.47
CA TRP A 50 14.07 6.38 6.14
C TRP A 50 15.39 6.14 6.87
N ARG A 51 16.51 6.46 6.24
CA ARG A 51 17.84 6.39 6.89
C ARG A 51 17.92 7.34 8.08
N ALA A 52 17.39 8.55 7.98
CA ALA A 52 17.30 9.46 9.12
C ALA A 52 16.40 8.88 10.23
N ALA A 53 15.29 8.23 9.88
CA ALA A 53 14.40 7.57 10.82
C ALA A 53 14.97 6.27 11.44
N GLY A 54 16.16 5.83 11.00
CA GLY A 54 16.77 4.56 11.46
C GLY A 54 16.09 3.31 10.90
N LEU A 55 15.31 3.46 9.82
CA LEU A 55 14.64 2.37 9.12
C LEU A 55 15.57 1.79 8.04
N ASP A 56 15.51 0.48 7.84
CA ASP A 56 16.16 -0.15 6.68
C ASP A 56 15.32 0.15 5.42
N PRO A 57 15.86 0.85 4.41
CA PRO A 57 15.14 1.12 3.17
C PRO A 57 14.66 -0.10 2.40
N ASN A 58 15.26 -1.28 2.63
CA ASN A 58 14.82 -2.54 2.03
C ASN A 58 13.70 -3.21 2.84
N GLY A 59 13.51 -2.81 4.10
CA GLY A 59 12.43 -3.28 4.96
C GLY A 59 11.13 -2.49 4.79
N VAL A 60 11.19 -1.29 4.18
CA VAL A 60 10.01 -0.43 3.95
C VAL A 60 9.43 -0.65 2.56
N GLU A 61 8.16 -1.06 2.50
CA GLU A 61 7.41 -1.29 1.27
C GLU A 61 6.47 -0.10 0.99
N ILE A 62 6.41 0.36 -0.26
CA ILE A 62 5.46 1.38 -0.71
C ILE A 62 4.33 0.69 -1.45
N MET A 63 3.10 0.95 -1.02
CA MET A 63 1.89 0.40 -1.60
C MET A 63 1.08 1.53 -2.23
N LEU A 64 1.06 1.60 -3.56
CA LEU A 64 0.25 2.59 -4.28
C LEU A 64 -1.20 2.12 -4.33
N VAL A 65 -2.13 2.94 -3.85
CA VAL A 65 -3.57 2.67 -3.87
C VAL A 65 -4.23 3.57 -4.91
N GLN A 66 -4.89 2.99 -5.90
CA GLN A 66 -5.66 3.75 -6.87
C GLN A 66 -6.96 4.25 -6.23
N ASP A 67 -6.85 5.43 -5.63
CA ASP A 67 -7.93 6.15 -4.97
C ASP A 67 -7.66 7.66 -5.13
N ASN A 68 -8.72 8.44 -5.35
CA ASN A 68 -8.63 9.89 -5.58
C ASN A 68 -8.61 10.71 -4.28
N SER A 69 -8.81 10.09 -3.12
CA SER A 69 -8.65 10.73 -1.82
C SER A 69 -7.20 11.04 -1.49
N LEU A 70 -6.96 12.06 -0.67
CA LEU A 70 -5.63 12.58 -0.38
C LEU A 70 -5.06 11.87 0.85
N ASN A 71 -4.97 10.54 0.81
CA ASN A 71 -4.59 9.72 1.95
C ASN A 71 -3.21 9.04 1.80
N ALA A 72 -2.53 8.87 2.93
CA ALA A 72 -1.41 7.99 3.13
C ALA A 72 -1.49 7.43 4.56
N PHE A 73 -1.03 6.20 4.78
CA PHE A 73 -1.04 5.58 6.11
C PHE A 73 -0.05 4.42 6.21
N VAL A 74 0.32 4.07 7.43
CA VAL A 74 1.16 2.90 7.73
C VAL A 74 0.31 1.73 8.19
N ALA A 75 0.52 0.53 7.64
CA ALA A 75 -0.13 -0.68 8.12
C ALA A 75 0.76 -1.93 7.99
N GLY A 76 0.52 -2.93 8.84
CA GLY A 76 1.18 -4.24 8.73
C GLY A 76 2.68 -4.23 8.99
N GLY A 77 3.20 -3.25 9.74
CA GLY A 77 4.64 -3.13 10.06
C GLY A 77 5.28 -1.95 9.32
N GLN A 78 6.10 -2.26 8.32
CA GLN A 78 6.88 -1.28 7.55
C GLN A 78 6.31 -1.08 6.14
N ARG A 79 4.98 -0.96 6.00
CA ARG A 79 4.36 -0.64 4.71
C ARG A 79 3.69 0.72 4.76
N ILE A 80 4.03 1.57 3.82
CA ILE A 80 3.38 2.86 3.62
C ILE A 80 2.42 2.72 2.44
N PHE A 81 1.14 2.88 2.71
CA PHE A 81 0.11 2.99 1.69
C PHE A 81 -0.05 4.45 1.31
N ILE A 82 -0.09 4.75 0.02
CA ILE A 82 -0.25 6.10 -0.50
C ILE A 82 -1.26 6.10 -1.64
N ASN A 83 -2.27 6.95 -1.52
CA ASN A 83 -3.30 7.07 -2.52
C ASN A 83 -2.80 7.91 -3.70
N THR A 84 -3.20 7.52 -4.91
CA THR A 84 -2.84 8.26 -6.14
C THR A 84 -3.31 9.72 -6.11
N GLY A 85 -4.45 10.00 -5.48
CA GLY A 85 -4.99 11.35 -5.31
C GLY A 85 -4.06 12.26 -4.50
N LEU A 86 -3.42 11.74 -3.44
CA LEU A 86 -2.44 12.50 -2.67
C LEU A 86 -1.26 12.91 -3.54
N ILE A 87 -0.67 11.95 -4.27
CA ILE A 87 0.51 12.21 -5.13
C ILE A 87 0.15 13.23 -6.21
N MET A 88 -0.97 13.03 -6.91
CA MET A 88 -1.43 13.91 -7.98
C MET A 88 -1.70 15.34 -7.50
N ARG A 89 -2.06 15.51 -6.22
CA ARG A 89 -2.33 16.83 -5.64
C ARG A 89 -1.08 17.60 -5.25
N THR A 90 0.03 16.91 -4.98
CA THR A 90 1.32 17.57 -4.68
C THR A 90 1.82 18.38 -5.88
N GLU A 91 2.34 19.56 -5.61
CA GLU A 91 2.80 20.52 -6.62
C GLU A 91 4.33 20.50 -6.75
N ARG A 92 5.04 20.03 -5.72
CA ARG A 92 6.51 19.95 -5.68
C ARG A 92 6.99 18.74 -4.85
N PRO A 93 8.25 18.28 -5.05
CA PRO A 93 8.82 17.15 -4.31
C PRO A 93 8.76 17.32 -2.79
N ASN A 94 9.12 18.49 -2.26
CA ASN A 94 9.18 18.71 -0.82
C ASN A 94 7.83 18.47 -0.10
N GLN A 95 6.70 18.76 -0.76
CA GLN A 95 5.37 18.46 -0.22
C GLN A 95 5.17 16.96 0.01
N LEU A 96 5.55 16.13 -0.97
CA LEU A 96 5.49 14.67 -0.85
C LEU A 96 6.51 14.14 0.17
N ILE A 97 7.73 14.70 0.18
CA ILE A 97 8.77 14.34 1.17
C ILE A 97 8.26 14.60 2.60
N GLY A 98 7.56 15.71 2.82
CA GLY A 98 6.94 16.05 4.10
C GLY A 98 5.93 15.00 4.58
N VAL A 99 5.02 14.58 3.69
CA VAL A 99 4.06 13.49 3.99
C VAL A 99 4.80 12.20 4.33
N MET A 100 5.78 11.81 3.51
CA MET A 100 6.51 10.57 3.75
C MET A 100 7.38 10.62 5.01
N ALA A 101 7.85 11.80 5.43
CA ALA A 101 8.52 12.00 6.71
C ALA A 101 7.58 11.78 7.90
N HIS A 102 6.33 12.24 7.79
CA HIS A 102 5.28 11.98 8.78
C HIS A 102 4.96 10.47 8.88
N GLU A 103 4.72 9.80 7.75
CA GLU A 103 4.49 8.35 7.75
C GLU A 103 5.69 7.55 8.30
N SER A 104 6.92 8.00 8.01
CA SER A 104 8.13 7.40 8.59
C SER A 104 8.19 7.60 10.12
N GLY A 105 7.64 8.70 10.63
CA GLY A 105 7.44 8.94 12.06
C GLY A 105 6.53 7.90 12.69
N HIS A 106 5.41 7.55 12.04
CA HIS A 106 4.53 6.48 12.50
C HIS A 106 5.21 5.10 12.50
N ILE A 107 6.01 4.78 11.48
CA ILE A 107 6.77 3.51 11.46
C ILE A 107 7.75 3.48 12.64
N ALA A 108 8.59 4.50 12.79
CA ALA A 108 9.60 4.57 13.84
C ALA A 108 8.96 4.57 15.25
N GLY A 109 7.88 5.33 15.46
CA GLY A 109 7.12 5.35 16.71
C GLY A 109 6.48 4.00 17.04
N GLY A 110 5.94 3.30 16.04
CA GLY A 110 5.42 1.93 16.19
C GLY A 110 6.51 0.90 16.51
N HIS A 111 7.72 1.07 15.96
CA HIS A 111 8.87 0.24 16.35
C HIS A 111 9.27 0.46 17.81
N LEU A 112 9.32 1.71 18.27
CA LEU A 112 9.63 2.02 19.67
C LEU A 112 8.57 1.49 20.64
N ALA A 113 7.28 1.59 20.29
CA ALA A 113 6.19 1.03 21.08
C ALA A 113 6.28 -0.51 21.17
N ARG A 114 6.55 -1.20 20.05
CA ARG A 114 6.76 -2.67 20.04
C ARG A 114 7.98 -3.09 20.87
N MET A 115 9.09 -2.36 20.79
CA MET A 115 10.28 -2.63 21.62
C MET A 115 10.01 -2.41 23.12
N GLN A 116 9.23 -1.38 23.48
CA GLN A 116 8.81 -1.17 24.85
C GLN A 116 7.84 -2.25 25.34
N GLU A 117 6.95 -2.76 24.49
CA GLU A 117 6.03 -3.87 24.79
C GLU A 117 6.79 -5.19 24.99
N GLU A 118 7.79 -5.50 24.14
CA GLU A 118 8.68 -6.66 24.31
C GLU A 118 9.48 -6.59 25.63
N LEU A 119 9.86 -5.39 26.07
CA LEU A 119 10.49 -5.15 27.38
C LEU A 119 9.49 -5.11 28.56
N ARG A 120 8.19 -4.89 28.30
CA ARG A 120 7.12 -4.76 29.31
C ARG A 120 6.14 -5.93 29.33
N SER A 121 6.52 -7.09 28.80
CA SER A 121 5.70 -8.31 28.72
C SER A 121 5.14 -8.85 30.06
N LEU A 122 5.44 -8.19 31.18
CA LEU A 122 4.81 -8.41 32.49
C LEU A 122 3.58 -7.51 32.78
N SER A 123 3.34 -6.45 32.01
CA SER A 123 2.28 -5.45 32.26
C SER A 123 1.01 -5.62 31.41
N THR A 124 1.13 -6.19 30.21
CA THR A 124 -0.02 -6.39 29.29
C THR A 124 -1.01 -7.43 29.85
N LEU A 125 -0.53 -8.43 30.62
CA LEU A 125 -1.38 -9.36 31.35
C LEU A 125 -2.17 -8.68 32.47
N GLN A 126 -1.60 -7.70 33.18
CA GLN A 126 -2.29 -6.96 34.25
C GLN A 126 -3.37 -6.01 33.71
N ILE A 127 -3.14 -5.42 32.53
CA ILE A 127 -4.14 -4.60 31.83
C ILE A 127 -5.30 -5.48 31.34
N LEU A 128 -4.99 -6.67 30.80
CA LEU A 128 -6.01 -7.63 30.38
C LEU A 128 -6.77 -8.22 31.57
N GLU A 129 -6.11 -8.46 32.70
CA GLU A 129 -6.74 -8.84 33.98
C GLU A 129 -7.64 -7.73 34.52
N THR A 130 -7.30 -6.46 34.33
CA THR A 130 -8.17 -5.34 34.74
C THR A 130 -9.41 -5.23 33.84
N ILE A 131 -9.26 -5.53 32.55
CA ILE A 131 -10.37 -5.58 31.57
C ILE A 131 -11.26 -6.80 31.82
N LEU A 132 -10.68 -7.95 32.18
CA LEU A 132 -11.41 -9.20 32.45
C LEU A 132 -12.00 -9.23 33.88
N ALA A 133 -11.34 -8.60 34.87
CA ALA A 133 -11.89 -8.38 36.21
C ALA A 133 -12.98 -7.29 36.20
N GLY A 134 -12.93 -6.35 35.26
CA GLY A 134 -14.04 -5.45 34.92
C GLY A 134 -15.25 -6.17 34.30
N GLY A 135 -15.09 -7.44 33.90
CA GLY A 135 -16.16 -8.34 33.47
C GLY A 135 -16.70 -9.26 34.58
N ALA A 136 -16.05 -9.31 35.75
CA ALA A 136 -16.51 -10.06 36.92
C ALA A 136 -17.32 -9.21 37.92
N MET A 137 -17.75 -8.02 37.52
CA MET A 137 -18.71 -7.17 38.26
C MET A 137 -20.01 -6.95 37.46
N ALA A 138 -20.31 -7.81 36.47
CA ALA A 138 -21.59 -7.85 35.77
C ALA A 138 -22.62 -8.75 36.51
N GLY A 139 -22.50 -8.84 37.83
CA GLY A 139 -23.41 -9.56 38.73
C GLY A 139 -23.77 -8.68 39.94
N GLY A 140 -24.34 -7.50 39.67
CA GLY A 140 -24.67 -6.54 40.74
C GLY A 140 -25.27 -5.23 40.25
N ALA A 141 -26.10 -5.26 39.21
CA ALA A 141 -26.92 -4.12 38.78
C ALA A 141 -28.41 -4.48 38.74
N LEU A 142 -28.86 -5.32 39.66
CA LEU A 142 -30.25 -5.44 40.09
C LEU A 142 -30.28 -5.64 41.61
N GLY A 143 -30.40 -4.53 42.35
CA GLY A 143 -30.81 -4.52 43.75
C GLY A 143 -29.74 -4.08 44.76
N GLY A 144 -30.04 -3.01 45.51
CA GLY A 144 -29.56 -2.91 46.90
C GLY A 144 -28.74 -1.70 47.33
N GLY A 145 -29.05 -0.49 46.83
CA GLY A 145 -28.67 0.76 47.51
C GLY A 145 -29.90 1.43 48.11
N SER A 146 -30.57 0.80 49.08
CA SER A 146 -31.61 1.47 49.86
C SER A 146 -30.97 2.38 50.90
N GLY A 147 -31.12 3.70 50.72
CA GLY A 147 -30.86 4.66 51.79
C GLY A 147 -30.50 6.06 51.29
N GLY A 148 -31.52 6.87 50.95
CA GLY A 148 -31.34 8.32 50.82
C GLY A 148 -32.15 8.99 49.72
N VAL A 149 -33.49 8.91 49.79
CA VAL A 149 -34.36 9.89 49.12
C VAL A 149 -34.40 11.14 50.00
N GLY A 150 -34.08 12.31 49.44
CA GLY A 150 -34.36 13.59 50.13
C GLY A 150 -33.69 14.82 49.50
N GLY A 151 -34.39 15.49 48.58
CA GLY A 151 -34.15 16.91 48.28
C GLY A 151 -34.20 17.30 46.80
N PRO A 152 -35.14 18.17 46.37
CA PRO A 152 -35.08 18.81 45.06
C PRO A 152 -34.21 20.06 45.17
N ALA A 153 -32.96 19.98 44.70
CA ALA A 153 -32.12 21.15 44.46
C ALA A 153 -31.34 20.94 43.18
N GLY A 154 -31.63 21.77 42.18
CA GLY A 154 -31.00 21.73 40.88
C GLY A 154 -29.49 21.97 40.95
N SER A 155 -28.77 21.20 40.14
CA SER A 155 -27.46 21.45 39.51
C SER A 155 -26.74 20.10 39.38
N GLY A 156 -26.61 19.59 38.16
CA GLY A 156 -25.95 18.29 37.93
C GLY A 156 -26.15 17.67 36.55
N GLY A 157 -26.96 18.29 35.68
CA GLY A 157 -26.98 17.94 34.27
C GLY A 157 -25.67 18.32 33.59
N MET A 158 -25.12 17.39 32.80
CA MET A 158 -23.96 17.55 31.92
C MET A 158 -22.55 17.31 32.50
N GLY A 159 -22.41 16.45 33.51
CA GLY A 159 -21.12 15.86 33.89
C GLY A 159 -20.83 14.57 33.14
N GLY A 160 -20.77 14.60 31.80
CA GLY A 160 -20.22 13.47 31.04
C GLY A 160 -18.83 13.15 31.58
N ARG A 161 -18.60 11.93 32.05
CA ARG A 161 -17.36 11.50 32.71
C ARG A 161 -16.15 11.74 31.78
N THR A 162 -15.53 12.90 31.88
CA THR A 162 -14.44 13.43 31.02
C THR A 162 -13.07 12.77 31.23
N GLY A 163 -13.03 11.61 31.89
CA GLY A 163 -11.77 10.92 32.23
C GLY A 163 -11.88 9.40 32.34
N ALA A 164 -12.97 8.79 31.86
CA ALA A 164 -13.07 7.33 31.87
C ALA A 164 -12.10 6.70 30.84
N PRO A 165 -11.29 5.70 31.24
CA PRO A 165 -10.55 4.87 30.30
C PRO A 165 -11.53 4.28 29.26
N GLY A 166 -11.29 4.51 27.96
CA GLY A 166 -12.16 4.06 26.87
C GLY A 166 -13.20 5.06 26.32
N SER A 167 -13.22 6.32 26.79
CA SER A 167 -14.08 7.36 26.18
C SER A 167 -13.59 7.81 24.79
N LEU A 168 -14.50 8.28 23.92
CA LEU A 168 -14.16 8.90 22.63
C LEU A 168 -13.12 10.03 22.78
N MET A 169 -13.21 10.81 23.85
CA MET A 169 -12.26 11.90 24.13
C MET A 169 -10.86 11.36 24.47
N SER A 170 -10.77 10.22 25.17
CA SER A 170 -9.50 9.53 25.46
C SER A 170 -8.85 8.98 24.19
N PHE A 171 -9.66 8.46 23.26
CA PHE A 171 -9.19 8.01 21.94
C PHE A 171 -8.68 9.18 21.08
N LEU A 172 -9.44 10.28 20.98
CA LEU A 172 -9.02 11.47 20.23
C LEU A 172 -7.72 12.09 20.78
N LYS A 173 -7.57 12.15 22.12
CA LYS A 173 -6.32 12.60 22.76
C LYS A 173 -5.14 11.67 22.47
N TYR A 174 -5.37 10.36 22.45
CA TYR A 174 -4.35 9.38 22.10
C TYR A 174 -3.87 9.57 20.65
N THR A 175 -4.80 9.69 19.70
CA THR A 175 -4.49 9.99 18.29
C THR A 175 -3.73 11.31 18.16
N GLN A 176 -4.17 12.37 18.84
CA GLN A 176 -3.46 13.65 18.83
C GLN A 176 -2.02 13.56 19.35
N THR A 177 -1.78 12.72 20.37
CA THR A 177 -0.42 12.47 20.88
C THR A 177 0.44 11.74 19.84
N GLN A 178 -0.13 10.76 19.12
CA GLN A 178 0.55 10.05 18.04
C GLN A 178 0.89 10.99 16.87
N GLU A 179 -0.04 11.84 16.44
CA GLU A 179 0.19 12.83 15.38
C GLU A 179 1.30 13.81 15.76
N SER A 180 1.28 14.34 17.00
CA SER A 180 2.32 15.26 17.48
C SER A 180 3.69 14.59 17.53
N ALA A 181 3.76 13.33 17.96
CA ALA A 181 5.01 12.56 17.96
C ALA A 181 5.52 12.31 16.53
N ALA A 182 4.64 11.95 15.59
CA ALA A 182 4.98 11.75 14.19
C ALA A 182 5.43 13.06 13.52
N ASP A 183 4.76 14.18 13.80
CA ASP A 183 5.13 15.51 13.28
C ASP A 183 6.50 15.96 13.81
N GLN A 184 6.78 15.79 15.11
CA GLN A 184 8.10 16.10 15.68
C GLN A 184 9.21 15.24 15.08
N ALA A 185 8.93 13.94 14.90
CA ALA A 185 9.85 13.03 14.22
C ALA A 185 10.09 13.48 12.77
N ALA A 186 9.04 13.80 12.03
CA ALA A 186 9.12 14.30 10.65
C ALA A 186 9.97 15.57 10.55
N ILE A 187 9.75 16.55 11.43
CA ILE A 187 10.55 17.78 11.50
C ILE A 187 12.03 17.45 11.69
N SER A 188 12.36 16.55 12.62
CA SER A 188 13.73 16.09 12.86
C SER A 188 14.33 15.41 11.63
N TYR A 189 13.57 14.56 10.92
CA TYR A 189 14.05 13.88 9.72
C TYR A 189 14.29 14.86 8.58
N LEU A 190 13.40 15.82 8.36
CA LEU A 190 13.56 16.88 7.36
C LEU A 190 14.82 17.70 7.66
N GLN A 191 15.04 18.09 8.91
CA GLN A 191 16.25 18.82 9.31
C GLN A 191 17.52 17.99 9.08
N ARG A 192 17.52 16.70 9.46
CA ARG A 192 18.68 15.82 9.28
C ARG A 192 19.01 15.53 7.81
N THR A 193 18.03 15.68 6.93
CA THR A 193 18.17 15.46 5.48
C THR A 193 18.28 16.74 4.66
N GLY A 194 18.38 17.90 5.33
CA GLY A 194 18.55 19.19 4.67
C GLY A 194 17.30 19.69 3.92
N GLN A 195 16.13 19.17 4.26
CA GLN A 195 14.86 19.50 3.61
C GLN A 195 14.17 20.66 4.33
N SER A 196 13.55 21.56 3.56
CA SER A 196 12.73 22.64 4.12
C SER A 196 11.41 22.09 4.70
N PRO A 197 11.04 22.40 5.95
CA PRO A 197 9.70 22.05 6.46
C PRO A 197 8.55 22.81 5.77
N SER A 198 8.86 23.83 4.96
CA SER A 198 7.86 24.61 4.23
C SER A 198 7.02 23.77 3.27
N GLY A 199 7.57 22.72 2.65
CA GLY A 199 6.78 21.82 1.80
C GLY A 199 5.67 21.12 2.58
N THR A 200 5.93 20.71 3.82
CA THR A 200 4.89 20.15 4.69
C THR A 200 3.82 21.19 5.02
N VAL A 201 4.21 22.43 5.33
CA VAL A 201 3.25 23.53 5.57
C VAL A 201 2.36 23.76 4.35
N GLU A 202 2.95 23.82 3.16
CA GLU A 202 2.22 23.99 1.89
C GLU A 202 1.22 22.86 1.67
N PHE A 203 1.63 21.60 1.92
CA PHE A 203 0.76 20.45 1.77
C PHE A 203 -0.37 20.42 2.81
N LEU A 204 -0.10 20.73 4.08
CA LEU A 204 -1.16 20.84 5.09
C LEU A 204 -2.18 21.93 4.73
N ARG A 205 -1.73 23.03 4.10
CA ARG A 205 -2.63 24.07 3.58
C ARG A 205 -3.41 23.61 2.35
N ILE A 206 -2.86 22.72 1.52
CA ILE A 206 -3.62 22.04 0.46
C ILE A 206 -4.76 21.24 1.10
N LEU A 207 -4.46 20.37 2.07
CA LEU A 207 -5.47 19.57 2.78
C LEU A 207 -6.55 20.44 3.42
N GLN A 208 -6.15 21.55 4.07
CA GLN A 208 -7.10 22.49 4.67
C GLN A 208 -8.07 23.10 3.66
N ARG A 209 -7.63 23.38 2.43
CA ARG A 209 -8.49 23.93 1.38
C ARG A 209 -9.44 22.87 0.83
N GLU A 210 -8.96 21.66 0.61
CA GLU A 210 -9.78 20.55 0.10
C GLU A 210 -10.88 20.17 1.12
N GLU A 211 -10.58 20.20 2.41
CA GLU A 211 -11.57 20.02 3.49
C GLU A 211 -12.73 21.02 3.39
N LYS A 212 -12.41 22.31 3.23
CA LYS A 212 -13.41 23.39 3.15
C LYS A 212 -14.33 23.24 1.93
N LEU A 213 -13.80 22.71 0.83
CA LEU A 213 -14.57 22.46 -0.40
C LEU A 213 -15.43 21.20 -0.29
N ALA A 214 -15.04 20.24 0.56
CA ALA A 214 -15.69 18.95 0.70
C ALA A 214 -16.78 18.93 1.80
N ILE A 215 -17.72 19.88 1.77
CA ILE A 215 -18.80 20.07 2.77
C ILE A 215 -19.59 18.78 3.08
N ASN A 216 -19.62 17.81 2.16
CA ASN A 216 -20.30 16.51 2.32
C ASN A 216 -19.38 15.27 2.19
N ARG A 217 -18.05 15.43 2.12
CA ARG A 217 -17.08 14.32 2.04
C ARG A 217 -15.91 14.61 2.98
N ARG A 218 -15.89 14.00 4.16
CA ARG A 218 -14.68 14.00 5.00
C ARG A 218 -13.57 13.30 4.24
N ASP A 219 -12.43 13.96 4.08
CA ASP A 219 -11.25 13.32 3.49
C ASP A 219 -10.85 12.12 4.38
N PRO A 220 -10.69 10.91 3.81
CA PRO A 220 -10.19 9.74 4.54
C PRO A 220 -8.89 10.02 5.30
N TYR A 221 -8.00 10.86 4.78
CA TYR A 221 -6.77 11.25 5.48
C TYR A 221 -7.05 11.98 6.78
N LEU A 222 -8.01 12.91 6.80
CA LEU A 222 -8.36 13.65 8.00
C LEU A 222 -9.09 12.80 9.05
N SER A 223 -9.57 11.62 8.65
CA SER A 223 -10.17 10.65 9.56
C SER A 223 -9.10 9.86 10.33
N THR A 224 -7.91 9.66 9.74
CA THR A 224 -6.78 8.97 10.37
C THR A 224 -5.72 9.95 10.93
N HIS A 225 -5.53 11.08 10.27
CA HIS A 225 -4.60 12.17 10.60
C HIS A 225 -5.37 13.50 10.73
N PRO A 226 -6.04 13.75 11.87
CA PRO A 226 -6.77 15.00 12.08
C PRO A 226 -5.87 16.22 11.83
N LEU A 227 -6.30 17.11 10.93
CA LEU A 227 -5.64 18.37 10.70
C LEU A 227 -6.10 19.37 11.76
N THR A 228 -5.16 19.87 12.55
CA THR A 228 -5.43 20.89 13.55
C THR A 228 -4.59 22.14 13.29
N PRO A 229 -5.07 23.34 13.68
CA PRO A 229 -4.28 24.57 13.56
C PRO A 229 -2.90 24.45 14.24
N GLU A 230 -2.81 23.70 15.33
CA GLU A 230 -1.58 23.48 16.09
C GLU A 230 -0.53 22.72 15.27
N ARG A 231 -0.94 21.74 14.46
CA ARG A 231 -0.02 21.01 13.55
C ARG A 231 0.59 21.93 12.51
N ILE A 232 -0.23 22.78 11.88
CA ILE A 232 0.25 23.78 10.93
C ILE A 232 1.21 24.75 11.62
N ALA A 233 0.84 25.25 12.80
CA ALA A 233 1.67 26.18 13.57
C ALA A 233 3.03 25.56 13.96
N ALA A 234 3.05 24.27 14.33
CA ALA A 234 4.29 23.55 14.67
C ALA A 234 5.23 23.44 13.46
N PHE A 235 4.72 23.07 12.27
CA PHE A 235 5.54 23.05 11.05
C PHE A 235 5.95 24.44 10.59
N GLU A 236 5.11 25.46 10.76
CA GLU A 236 5.47 26.85 10.46
C GLU A 236 6.58 27.36 11.38
N GLU A 237 6.53 27.03 12.68
CA GLU A 237 7.60 27.34 13.62
C GLU A 237 8.90 26.61 13.27
N ALA A 238 8.82 25.31 12.99
CA ALA A 238 9.96 24.53 12.52
C ALA A 238 10.56 25.10 11.22
N ALA A 239 9.73 25.54 10.28
CA ALA A 239 10.17 26.18 9.06
C ALA A 239 10.91 27.50 9.35
N ARG A 240 10.34 28.38 10.20
CA ARG A 240 10.98 29.66 10.57
C ARG A 240 12.35 29.47 11.22
N ASN A 241 12.50 28.42 12.02
CA ASN A 241 13.74 28.13 12.75
C ASN A 241 14.72 27.24 11.96
N SER A 242 14.32 26.74 10.78
CA SER A 242 15.15 25.83 9.98
C SER A 242 16.20 26.58 9.18
N PRO A 243 17.48 26.13 9.19
CA PRO A 243 18.50 26.67 8.28
C PRO A 243 18.19 26.35 6.81
N TYR A 244 17.28 25.42 6.55
CA TYR A 244 16.90 24.95 5.21
C TYR A 244 15.62 25.62 4.67
N LEU A 245 15.09 26.65 5.35
CA LEU A 245 13.85 27.35 4.95
C LEU A 245 13.84 27.72 3.46
N LYS A 246 14.96 28.23 2.95
CA LYS A 246 15.12 28.69 1.56
C LYS A 246 15.74 27.65 0.63
N THR A 247 15.95 26.41 1.07
CA THR A 247 16.50 25.35 0.22
C THR A 247 15.47 25.03 -0.87
N PRO A 248 15.77 25.31 -2.16
CA PRO A 248 14.86 24.96 -3.24
C PRO A 248 14.90 23.46 -3.52
N ASP A 249 13.81 22.91 -4.07
CA ASP A 249 13.86 21.60 -4.70
C ASP A 249 14.90 21.61 -5.84
N THR A 250 15.69 20.54 -5.95
CA THR A 250 16.65 20.43 -7.06
C THR A 250 15.91 20.31 -8.39
N PRO A 251 16.49 20.80 -9.52
CA PRO A 251 15.88 20.64 -10.83
C PRO A 251 15.56 19.17 -11.19
N GLN A 252 16.44 18.25 -10.76
CA GLN A 252 16.22 16.82 -10.95
C GLN A 252 15.02 16.30 -10.15
N ALA A 253 14.89 16.68 -8.87
CA ALA A 253 13.75 16.27 -8.05
C ALA A 253 12.43 16.82 -8.62
N LEU A 254 12.42 18.09 -9.03
CA LEU A 254 11.27 18.70 -9.69
C LEU A 254 10.88 17.94 -10.95
N MET A 255 11.84 17.59 -11.81
CA MET A 255 11.58 16.83 -13.03
C MET A 255 10.99 15.45 -12.71
N LEU A 256 11.56 14.70 -11.77
CA LEU A 256 11.06 13.38 -11.36
C LEU A 256 9.62 13.48 -10.83
N HIS A 257 9.37 14.45 -9.95
CA HIS A 257 8.04 14.69 -9.39
C HIS A 257 7.01 15.04 -10.47
N GLN A 258 7.34 15.99 -11.35
CA GLN A 258 6.44 16.41 -12.43
C GLN A 258 6.12 15.27 -13.39
N ARG A 259 7.10 14.42 -13.72
CA ARG A 259 6.89 13.22 -14.54
C ARG A 259 6.03 12.18 -13.85
N MET A 260 6.28 11.90 -12.58
CA MET A 260 5.48 10.98 -11.78
C MET A 260 4.01 11.42 -11.73
N VAL A 261 3.76 12.72 -11.46
CA VAL A 261 2.41 13.30 -11.46
C VAL A 261 1.78 13.24 -12.86
N ALA A 262 2.53 13.59 -13.90
CA ALA A 262 2.08 13.49 -15.29
C ALA A 262 1.69 12.05 -15.70
N LYS A 263 2.52 11.07 -15.35
CA LYS A 263 2.27 9.65 -15.60
C LYS A 263 0.98 9.20 -14.90
N LEU A 264 0.85 9.51 -13.61
CA LEU A 264 -0.35 9.21 -12.83
C LEU A 264 -1.61 9.79 -13.47
N TYR A 265 -1.64 11.11 -13.75
CA TYR A 265 -2.77 11.74 -14.43
C TYR A 265 -3.10 11.02 -15.74
N GLY A 266 -2.09 10.71 -16.57
CA GLY A 266 -2.30 10.01 -17.83
C GLY A 266 -2.98 8.65 -17.68
N PHE A 267 -2.58 7.85 -16.69
CA PHE A 267 -3.12 6.51 -16.47
C PHE A 267 -4.48 6.49 -15.76
N VAL A 268 -4.62 7.23 -14.67
CA VAL A 268 -5.79 7.13 -13.78
C VAL A 268 -6.86 8.18 -14.07
N ALA A 269 -6.52 9.29 -14.73
CA ALA A 269 -7.43 10.39 -15.02
C ALA A 269 -7.18 11.00 -16.42
N PRO A 270 -7.28 10.21 -17.52
CA PRO A 270 -6.84 10.65 -18.85
C PRO A 270 -7.55 11.90 -19.36
N ASP A 271 -8.85 12.08 -19.09
CA ASP A 271 -9.58 13.28 -19.51
C ASP A 271 -9.09 14.54 -18.76
N VAL A 272 -8.74 14.40 -17.48
CA VAL A 272 -8.13 15.47 -16.69
C VAL A 272 -6.72 15.76 -17.18
N ALA A 273 -5.95 14.72 -17.53
CA ALA A 273 -4.61 14.87 -18.09
C ALA A 273 -4.62 15.68 -19.39
N LEU A 274 -5.53 15.36 -20.33
CA LEU A 274 -5.65 16.07 -21.61
C LEU A 274 -6.10 17.53 -21.42
N SER A 275 -6.93 17.80 -20.41
CA SER A 275 -7.36 19.16 -20.07
C SER A 275 -6.26 19.97 -19.37
N ARG A 276 -5.52 19.34 -18.45
CA ARG A 276 -4.44 19.97 -17.67
C ARG A 276 -3.20 20.25 -18.52
N TYR A 277 -2.82 19.31 -19.38
CA TYR A 277 -1.64 19.37 -20.23
C TYR A 277 -2.02 19.71 -21.66
N ALA A 278 -2.51 20.93 -21.87
CA ALA A 278 -3.00 21.43 -23.16
C ALA A 278 -1.96 21.28 -24.29
N GLU A 279 -2.39 21.03 -25.53
CA GLU A 279 -1.52 20.70 -26.67
C GLU A 279 -0.37 21.70 -26.91
N GLY A 280 -0.57 22.98 -26.59
CA GLY A 280 0.47 24.01 -26.70
C GLY A 280 1.63 23.85 -25.72
N ASP A 281 1.43 23.16 -24.59
CA ASP A 281 2.49 22.85 -23.63
C ASP A 281 3.39 21.75 -24.19
N ARG A 282 4.60 22.13 -24.60
CA ARG A 282 5.62 21.22 -25.17
C ARG A 282 6.59 20.68 -24.12
N SER A 283 6.37 20.94 -22.84
CA SER A 283 7.19 20.38 -21.77
C SER A 283 7.18 18.85 -21.81
N VAL A 284 8.24 18.24 -21.28
CA VAL A 284 8.36 16.78 -21.20
C VAL A 284 7.20 16.16 -20.40
N PRO A 285 6.83 16.65 -19.19
CA PRO A 285 5.71 16.09 -18.44
C PRO A 285 4.38 16.20 -19.19
N ALA A 286 4.13 17.31 -19.89
CA ALA A 286 2.88 17.49 -20.65
C ALA A 286 2.75 16.51 -21.80
N ARG A 287 3.81 16.37 -22.62
CA ARG A 287 3.85 15.37 -23.70
C ARG A 287 3.72 13.95 -23.16
N TYR A 288 4.36 13.66 -22.03
CA TYR A 288 4.32 12.34 -21.41
C TYR A 288 2.91 11.99 -20.91
N ALA A 289 2.27 12.90 -20.17
CA ALA A 289 0.87 12.76 -19.74
C ALA A 289 -0.08 12.56 -20.92
N ARG A 290 0.07 13.37 -21.99
CA ARG A 290 -0.76 13.25 -23.20
C ARG A 290 -0.55 11.93 -23.91
N ALA A 291 0.69 11.47 -24.08
CA ALA A 291 0.97 10.17 -24.71
C ALA A 291 0.22 9.05 -23.99
N ILE A 292 0.33 9.00 -22.67
CA ILE A 292 -0.34 8.01 -21.82
C ILE A 292 -1.86 8.17 -21.88
N ALA A 293 -2.38 9.39 -21.76
CA ALA A 293 -3.81 9.64 -21.80
C ALA A 293 -4.44 9.24 -23.14
N LEU A 294 -3.80 9.58 -24.27
CA LEU A 294 -4.21 9.15 -25.61
C LEU A 294 -4.23 7.63 -25.73
N TYR A 295 -3.21 6.96 -25.19
CA TYR A 295 -3.15 5.51 -25.11
C TYR A 295 -4.33 4.93 -24.33
N ARG A 296 -4.62 5.45 -23.13
CA ARG A 296 -5.76 5.02 -22.30
C ARG A 296 -7.12 5.29 -22.94
N LYS A 297 -7.19 6.24 -23.86
CA LYS A 297 -8.38 6.58 -24.67
C LYS A 297 -8.48 5.77 -25.97
N GLY A 298 -7.57 4.82 -26.21
CA GLY A 298 -7.56 3.97 -27.41
C GLY A 298 -6.96 4.62 -28.66
N ALA A 299 -6.44 5.84 -28.56
CA ALA A 299 -5.79 6.56 -29.65
C ALA A 299 -4.31 6.15 -29.79
N LEU A 300 -4.05 4.85 -30.00
CA LEU A 300 -2.70 4.27 -29.99
C LEU A 300 -1.75 4.95 -30.99
N GLY A 301 -2.21 5.26 -32.20
CA GLY A 301 -1.37 5.93 -33.21
C GLY A 301 -0.82 7.28 -32.72
N SER A 302 -1.68 8.12 -32.16
CA SER A 302 -1.30 9.43 -31.60
C SER A 302 -0.44 9.28 -30.33
N ALA A 303 -0.72 8.27 -29.50
CA ALA A 303 0.08 7.96 -28.33
C ALA A 303 1.52 7.58 -28.71
N LEU A 304 1.67 6.67 -29.68
CA LEU A 304 2.97 6.23 -30.20
C LEU A 304 3.73 7.38 -30.86
N LEU A 305 3.06 8.20 -31.66
CA LEU A 305 3.67 9.40 -32.26
C LEU A 305 4.23 10.35 -31.18
N THR A 306 3.48 10.54 -30.09
CA THR A 306 3.87 11.44 -29.00
C THR A 306 5.06 10.90 -28.21
N ILE A 307 5.03 9.61 -27.82
CA ILE A 307 6.13 8.99 -27.06
C ILE A 307 7.39 8.80 -27.94
N ASP A 308 7.24 8.56 -29.24
CA ASP A 308 8.37 8.49 -30.17
C ASP A 308 9.04 9.86 -30.37
N GLY A 309 8.27 10.94 -30.36
CA GLY A 309 8.80 12.30 -30.30
C GLY A 309 9.66 12.53 -29.04
N LEU A 310 9.20 12.07 -27.88
CA LEU A 310 9.97 12.12 -26.64
C LEU A 310 11.24 11.26 -26.71
N LEU A 311 11.16 10.05 -27.25
CA LEU A 311 12.31 9.15 -27.41
C LEU A 311 13.33 9.65 -28.44
N LYS A 312 12.92 10.47 -29.42
CA LYS A 312 13.85 11.13 -30.35
C LYS A 312 14.72 12.16 -29.62
N GLU A 313 14.15 12.89 -28.66
CA GLU A 313 14.87 13.87 -27.84
C GLU A 313 15.62 13.22 -26.68
N TYR A 314 15.06 12.16 -26.09
CA TYR A 314 15.57 11.46 -24.92
C TYR A 314 15.70 9.95 -25.20
N PRO A 315 16.63 9.52 -26.09
CA PRO A 315 16.72 8.13 -26.54
C PRO A 315 17.15 7.12 -25.46
N ASN A 316 17.72 7.62 -24.37
CA ASN A 316 18.19 6.83 -23.24
C ASN A 316 17.26 6.91 -22.02
N ASP A 317 16.03 7.42 -22.21
CA ASP A 317 15.04 7.42 -21.13
C ASP A 317 14.36 6.05 -21.01
N GLY A 318 14.75 5.29 -19.99
CA GLY A 318 14.24 3.93 -19.79
C GLY A 318 12.73 3.86 -19.55
N TYR A 319 12.12 4.87 -18.93
CA TYR A 319 10.69 4.89 -18.64
C TYR A 319 9.86 5.22 -19.89
N PHE A 320 10.37 6.04 -20.81
CA PHE A 320 9.69 6.22 -22.10
C PHE A 320 9.70 4.94 -22.94
N HIS A 321 10.79 4.18 -22.90
CA HIS A 321 10.85 2.85 -23.52
C HIS A 321 9.89 1.86 -22.86
N GLU A 322 9.77 1.89 -21.52
CA GLU A 322 8.82 1.07 -20.76
C GLU A 322 7.38 1.38 -21.16
N VAL A 323 6.97 2.65 -21.11
CA VAL A 323 5.62 3.07 -21.48
C VAL A 323 5.31 2.75 -22.94
N LYS A 324 6.25 2.95 -23.87
CA LYS A 324 6.05 2.53 -25.27
C LYS A 324 5.85 1.02 -25.39
N GLY A 325 6.64 0.23 -24.66
CA GLY A 325 6.48 -1.22 -24.56
C GLY A 325 5.08 -1.60 -24.08
N GLN A 326 4.62 -0.96 -23.00
CA GLN A 326 3.29 -1.17 -22.44
C GLN A 326 2.17 -0.82 -23.42
N MET A 327 2.26 0.35 -24.08
CA MET A 327 1.30 0.79 -25.08
C MET A 327 1.13 -0.24 -26.20
N LEU A 328 2.25 -0.79 -26.70
CA LEU A 328 2.24 -1.80 -27.76
C LEU A 328 1.68 -3.14 -27.24
N TYR A 329 2.16 -3.59 -26.09
CA TYR A 329 1.78 -4.88 -25.50
C TYR A 329 0.29 -4.96 -25.18
N GLU A 330 -0.25 -3.97 -24.45
CA GLU A 330 -1.68 -3.95 -24.05
C GLU A 330 -2.63 -3.76 -25.25
N ASN A 331 -2.11 -3.38 -26.43
CA ASN A 331 -2.86 -3.34 -27.69
C ASN A 331 -2.62 -4.57 -28.58
N GLY A 332 -2.16 -5.68 -28.01
CA GLY A 332 -1.99 -6.96 -28.71
C GLY A 332 -0.75 -7.03 -29.61
N ARG A 333 0.14 -6.04 -29.56
CA ARG A 333 1.36 -5.97 -30.39
C ARG A 333 2.59 -6.44 -29.60
N ALA A 334 2.49 -7.62 -28.98
CA ALA A 334 3.53 -8.17 -28.11
C ALA A 334 4.90 -8.32 -28.79
N GLY A 335 4.94 -8.73 -30.06
CA GLY A 335 6.20 -8.82 -30.81
C GLY A 335 6.89 -7.46 -30.97
N GLU A 336 6.12 -6.38 -31.15
CA GLU A 336 6.66 -5.03 -31.35
C GLU A 336 7.07 -4.36 -30.03
N SER A 337 6.47 -4.77 -28.91
CA SER A 337 6.82 -4.24 -27.59
C SER A 337 8.19 -4.72 -27.09
N ILE A 338 8.66 -5.90 -27.53
CA ILE A 338 9.93 -6.53 -27.10
C ILE A 338 11.10 -5.57 -27.19
N ALA A 339 11.27 -4.86 -28.31
CA ALA A 339 12.42 -3.98 -28.51
C ALA A 339 12.44 -2.83 -27.50
N SER A 340 11.26 -2.26 -27.21
CA SER A 340 11.11 -1.16 -26.25
C SER A 340 11.35 -1.65 -24.82
N TYR A 341 10.74 -2.77 -24.42
CA TYR A 341 10.97 -3.35 -23.10
C TYR A 341 12.42 -3.79 -22.88
N LYS A 342 13.05 -4.43 -23.88
CA LYS A 342 14.47 -4.79 -23.82
C LYS A 342 15.35 -3.57 -23.59
N ARG A 343 15.07 -2.47 -24.29
CA ARG A 343 15.80 -1.21 -24.11
C ARG A 343 15.56 -0.62 -22.72
N ALA A 344 14.33 -0.67 -22.22
CA ALA A 344 13.99 -0.24 -20.86
C ALA A 344 14.77 -1.01 -19.79
N VAL A 345 14.81 -2.36 -19.87
CA VAL A 345 15.56 -3.20 -18.92
C VAL A 345 17.07 -2.93 -18.97
N GLN A 346 17.63 -2.66 -20.16
CA GLN A 346 19.04 -2.29 -20.30
C GLN A 346 19.37 -0.94 -19.64
N LEU A 347 18.47 0.03 -19.75
CA LEU A 347 18.63 1.37 -19.18
C LEU A 347 18.31 1.42 -17.68
N LEU A 348 17.42 0.54 -17.21
CA LEU A 348 16.93 0.46 -15.83
C LEU A 348 17.14 -0.96 -15.26
N PRO A 349 18.40 -1.42 -15.10
CA PRO A 349 18.68 -2.78 -14.69
C PRO A 349 18.23 -3.11 -13.26
N SER A 350 17.90 -2.11 -12.43
CA SER A 350 17.35 -2.30 -11.08
C SER A 350 15.81 -2.23 -11.03
N ALA A 351 15.13 -1.94 -12.14
CA ALA A 351 13.67 -1.86 -12.17
C ALA A 351 13.06 -3.25 -12.42
N ASP A 352 12.87 -4.02 -11.35
CA ASP A 352 12.42 -5.41 -11.42
C ASP A 352 10.99 -5.57 -11.97
N ILE A 353 10.09 -4.62 -11.71
CA ILE A 353 8.76 -4.57 -12.31
C ILE A 353 8.84 -4.60 -13.85
N ILE A 354 9.76 -3.81 -14.44
CA ILE A 354 9.94 -3.74 -15.90
C ILE A 354 10.46 -5.08 -16.45
N LYS A 355 11.28 -5.82 -15.69
CA LYS A 355 11.70 -7.17 -16.07
C LYS A 355 10.53 -8.13 -16.11
N VAL A 356 9.59 -8.03 -15.17
CA VAL A 356 8.38 -8.84 -15.14
C VAL A 356 7.48 -8.52 -16.35
N ASP A 357 7.28 -7.24 -16.67
CA ASP A 357 6.50 -6.84 -17.85
C ASP A 357 7.17 -7.25 -19.17
N TYR A 358 8.50 -7.14 -19.24
CA TYR A 358 9.26 -7.64 -20.38
C TYR A 358 9.12 -9.15 -20.56
N ALA A 359 9.25 -9.91 -19.46
CA ALA A 359 9.05 -11.35 -19.47
C ALA A 359 7.63 -11.73 -19.90
N ARG A 360 6.61 -10.98 -19.45
CA ARG A 360 5.23 -11.17 -19.91
C ARG A 360 5.11 -11.02 -21.43
N ALA A 361 5.65 -9.92 -21.98
CA ALA A 361 5.63 -9.68 -23.42
C ALA A 361 6.36 -10.77 -24.21
N LEU A 362 7.49 -11.27 -23.71
CA LEU A 362 8.24 -12.37 -24.33
C LEU A 362 7.43 -13.66 -24.39
N LEU A 363 6.76 -14.06 -23.29
CA LEU A 363 6.00 -15.32 -23.22
C LEU A 363 4.81 -15.36 -24.18
N ASP A 364 4.24 -14.20 -24.49
CA ASP A 364 3.08 -14.08 -25.39
C ASP A 364 3.47 -14.17 -26.88
N THR A 365 4.77 -14.18 -27.20
CA THR A 365 5.24 -14.42 -28.57
C THR A 365 5.28 -15.89 -28.98
N ASN A 366 5.14 -16.82 -28.02
CA ASN A 366 5.23 -18.26 -28.24
C ASN A 366 6.52 -18.70 -28.96
N ASN A 367 7.64 -18.05 -28.63
CA ASN A 367 8.96 -18.37 -29.17
C ASN A 367 9.86 -18.96 -28.06
N PRO A 368 10.46 -20.15 -28.24
CA PRO A 368 11.28 -20.79 -27.21
C PRO A 368 12.50 -19.98 -26.73
N ASP A 369 13.13 -19.18 -27.60
CA ASP A 369 14.25 -18.32 -27.20
C ASP A 369 13.77 -17.17 -26.31
N ASN A 370 12.61 -16.60 -26.63
CA ASN A 370 11.94 -15.60 -25.81
C ASN A 370 11.48 -16.19 -24.47
N ASP A 371 10.98 -17.43 -24.45
CA ASP A 371 10.61 -18.12 -23.20
C ASP A 371 11.83 -18.29 -22.28
N ARG A 372 13.00 -18.64 -22.83
CA ARG A 372 14.26 -18.71 -22.05
C ARG A 372 14.70 -17.32 -21.56
N GLU A 373 14.52 -16.28 -22.36
CA GLU A 373 14.82 -14.90 -21.94
C GLU A 373 13.86 -14.41 -20.86
N ALA A 374 12.58 -14.77 -20.93
CA ALA A 374 11.59 -14.47 -19.90
C ALA A 374 11.99 -15.08 -18.56
N VAL A 375 12.38 -16.36 -18.54
CA VAL A 375 12.88 -17.03 -17.31
C VAL A 375 14.05 -16.26 -16.70
N ARG A 376 15.05 -15.83 -17.50
CA ARG A 376 16.19 -15.06 -16.98
C ARG A 376 15.74 -13.78 -16.29
N ASN A 377 14.82 -13.04 -16.90
CA ASN A 377 14.31 -11.78 -16.35
C ASN A 377 13.48 -11.99 -15.07
N LEU A 378 12.64 -13.04 -15.04
CA LEU A 378 11.84 -13.38 -13.86
C LEU A 378 12.71 -13.83 -12.68
N GLU A 379 13.75 -14.62 -12.92
CA GLU A 379 14.69 -15.03 -11.85
C GLU A 379 15.51 -13.85 -11.31
N LEU A 380 15.88 -12.88 -12.16
CA LEU A 380 16.53 -11.64 -11.72
C LEU A 380 15.60 -10.78 -10.84
N ALA A 381 14.32 -10.67 -11.21
CA ALA A 381 13.32 -9.90 -10.46
C ALA A 381 12.89 -10.56 -9.14
N ARG A 382 13.15 -11.87 -8.98
CA ARG A 382 12.56 -12.72 -7.95
C ARG A 382 12.77 -12.24 -6.51
N LEU A 383 13.91 -11.66 -6.19
CA LEU A 383 14.21 -11.26 -4.81
C LEU A 383 13.39 -10.05 -4.38
N GLN A 384 13.34 -9.01 -5.21
CA GLN A 384 12.60 -7.78 -4.91
C GLN A 384 11.10 -7.96 -5.14
N GLU A 385 10.70 -8.78 -6.12
CA GLU A 385 9.31 -9.04 -6.47
C GLU A 385 8.76 -10.35 -5.88
N SER A 386 9.38 -10.88 -4.82
CA SER A 386 8.99 -12.16 -4.21
C SER A 386 7.55 -12.19 -3.70
N GLY A 387 6.99 -11.04 -3.32
CA GLY A 387 5.58 -10.87 -2.94
C GLY A 387 4.61 -10.76 -4.12
N SER A 388 5.10 -10.69 -5.36
CA SER A 388 4.27 -10.52 -6.55
C SER A 388 3.66 -11.85 -6.99
N PHE A 389 2.33 -11.96 -6.88
CA PHE A 389 1.59 -13.11 -7.43
C PHE A 389 1.86 -13.28 -8.93
N GLU A 390 1.93 -12.16 -9.65
CA GLU A 390 2.11 -12.14 -11.09
C GLU A 390 3.48 -12.65 -11.52
N LEU A 391 4.54 -12.31 -10.77
CA LEU A 391 5.88 -12.88 -10.97
C LEU A 391 5.80 -14.41 -10.98
N TRP A 392 5.26 -15.02 -9.92
CA TRP A 392 5.21 -16.48 -9.81
C TRP A 392 4.30 -17.15 -10.83
N ARG A 393 3.20 -16.49 -11.19
CA ARG A 393 2.31 -16.96 -12.27
C ARG A 393 3.07 -17.03 -13.60
N LEU A 394 3.82 -15.98 -13.94
CA LEU A 394 4.62 -15.94 -15.16
C LEU A 394 5.79 -16.93 -15.10
N THR A 395 6.47 -17.08 -13.96
CA THR A 395 7.54 -18.06 -13.77
C THR A 395 7.04 -19.49 -13.98
N ALA A 396 5.87 -19.83 -13.44
CA ALA A 396 5.26 -21.14 -13.67
C ALA A 396 4.90 -21.34 -15.15
N SER A 397 4.35 -20.33 -15.82
CA SER A 397 4.03 -20.39 -17.25
C SER A 397 5.29 -20.58 -18.11
N ALA A 398 6.33 -19.81 -17.84
CA ALA A 398 7.61 -19.84 -18.55
C ALA A 398 8.29 -21.21 -18.45
N TYR A 399 8.43 -21.76 -17.24
CA TYR A 399 9.01 -23.08 -17.06
C TYR A 399 8.14 -24.20 -17.65
N SER A 400 6.81 -24.03 -17.65
CA SER A 400 5.91 -25.00 -18.29
C SER A 400 6.10 -25.03 -19.80
N LYS A 401 6.25 -23.87 -20.46
CA LYS A 401 6.54 -23.78 -21.90
C LYS A 401 7.89 -24.42 -22.25
N LEU A 402 8.86 -24.32 -21.34
CA LEU A 402 10.18 -24.94 -21.49
C LEU A 402 10.24 -26.41 -21.04
N ASN A 403 9.10 -27.05 -20.80
CA ASN A 403 8.99 -28.45 -20.36
C ASN A 403 9.83 -28.76 -19.10
N ASN A 404 9.85 -27.85 -18.13
CA ASN A 404 10.53 -28.02 -16.85
C ASN A 404 9.49 -28.17 -15.71
N PRO A 405 8.97 -29.40 -15.48
CA PRO A 405 7.90 -29.62 -14.52
C PRO A 405 8.32 -29.35 -13.06
N GLY A 406 9.59 -29.59 -12.71
CA GLY A 406 10.09 -29.35 -11.36
C GLY A 406 10.07 -27.87 -10.98
N MET A 407 10.59 -27.01 -11.85
CA MET A 407 10.54 -25.56 -11.64
C MET A 407 9.12 -24.99 -11.77
N THR A 408 8.30 -25.57 -12.65
CA THR A 408 6.87 -25.21 -12.76
C THR A 408 6.14 -25.47 -11.44
N SER A 409 6.35 -26.65 -10.84
CA SER A 409 5.80 -27.03 -9.54
C SER A 409 6.31 -26.10 -8.42
N LEU A 410 7.61 -25.74 -8.42
CA LEU A 410 8.15 -24.81 -7.43
C LEU A 410 7.48 -23.43 -7.50
N ALA A 411 7.39 -22.85 -8.71
CA ALA A 411 6.75 -21.55 -8.89
C ALA A 411 5.25 -21.56 -8.50
N ARG A 412 4.53 -22.65 -8.80
CA ARG A 412 3.14 -22.83 -8.35
C ARG A 412 3.02 -22.93 -6.83
N ALA A 413 3.98 -23.58 -6.17
CA ALA A 413 4.01 -23.67 -4.72
C ALA A 413 4.16 -22.29 -4.07
N GLU A 414 5.08 -21.46 -4.55
CA GLU A 414 5.29 -20.08 -4.09
C GLU A 414 4.03 -19.23 -4.31
N MET A 415 3.45 -19.32 -5.51
CA MET A 415 2.19 -18.63 -5.85
C MET A 415 1.03 -19.02 -4.91
N ALA A 416 0.85 -20.31 -4.63
CA ALA A 416 -0.18 -20.80 -3.73
C ALA A 416 0.08 -20.37 -2.27
N ALA A 417 1.35 -20.32 -1.85
CA ALA A 417 1.74 -19.84 -0.53
C ALA A 417 1.38 -18.36 -0.32
N LEU A 418 1.59 -17.51 -1.33
CA LEU A 418 1.18 -16.09 -1.28
C LEU A 418 -0.33 -15.92 -1.12
N ARG A 419 -1.14 -16.80 -1.70
CA ARG A 419 -2.60 -16.81 -1.55
C ARG A 419 -3.08 -17.43 -0.23
N GLY A 420 -2.17 -17.95 0.60
CA GLY A 420 -2.50 -18.64 1.84
C GLY A 420 -3.11 -20.03 1.63
N GLN A 421 -3.05 -20.59 0.41
CA GLN A 421 -3.59 -21.90 0.07
C GLN A 421 -2.61 -23.01 0.45
N ARG A 422 -2.51 -23.28 1.75
CA ARG A 422 -1.48 -24.16 2.32
C ARG A 422 -1.43 -25.56 1.69
N ALA A 423 -2.59 -26.20 1.48
CA ALA A 423 -2.67 -27.54 0.92
C ALA A 423 -2.15 -27.61 -0.53
N GLU A 424 -2.53 -26.62 -1.35
CA GLU A 424 -2.07 -26.50 -2.74
C GLU A 424 -0.57 -26.20 -2.79
N ALA A 425 -0.11 -25.28 -1.93
CA ALA A 425 1.31 -24.95 -1.82
C ALA A 425 2.15 -26.17 -1.41
N GLN A 426 1.69 -26.95 -0.43
CA GLN A 426 2.37 -28.16 0.01
C GLN A 426 2.44 -29.22 -1.10
N SER A 427 1.31 -29.50 -1.76
CA SER A 427 1.24 -30.47 -2.86
C SER A 427 2.23 -30.12 -3.99
N HIS A 428 2.28 -28.86 -4.38
CA HIS A 428 3.21 -28.39 -5.41
C HIS A 428 4.66 -28.40 -4.94
N ALA A 429 4.96 -28.06 -3.68
CA ALA A 429 6.32 -28.10 -3.15
C ALA A 429 6.86 -29.53 -3.07
N GLU A 430 6.01 -30.51 -2.71
CA GLU A 430 6.36 -31.93 -2.75
C GLU A 430 6.59 -32.44 -4.17
N ALA A 431 5.75 -32.03 -5.13
CA ALA A 431 5.95 -32.36 -6.54
C ALA A 431 7.26 -31.79 -7.08
N ALA A 432 7.59 -30.54 -6.74
CA ALA A 432 8.86 -29.91 -7.08
C ALA A 432 10.05 -30.68 -6.48
N ALA A 433 9.99 -31.04 -5.19
CA ALA A 433 11.07 -31.77 -4.51
C ALA A 433 11.33 -33.17 -5.09
N ARG A 434 10.32 -33.83 -5.67
CA ARG A 434 10.47 -35.12 -6.37
C ARG A 434 11.10 -34.98 -7.77
N GLN A 435 10.88 -33.85 -8.44
CA GLN A 435 11.27 -33.62 -9.83
C GLN A 435 12.60 -32.87 -9.96
N LEU A 436 12.98 -32.10 -8.96
CA LEU A 436 14.24 -31.34 -8.93
C LEU A 436 15.37 -32.20 -8.37
N GLN A 437 16.58 -32.01 -8.91
CA GLN A 437 17.78 -32.69 -8.42
C GLN A 437 18.09 -32.28 -6.98
N ALA A 438 18.25 -33.28 -6.10
CA ALA A 438 18.57 -33.06 -4.69
C ALA A 438 19.87 -32.27 -4.52
N GLY A 439 19.90 -31.37 -3.52
CA GLY A 439 21.05 -30.50 -3.23
C GLY A 439 21.15 -29.25 -4.09
N THR A 440 20.33 -29.09 -5.13
CA THR A 440 20.28 -27.82 -5.90
C THR A 440 19.58 -26.70 -5.10
N PRO A 441 19.87 -25.42 -5.38
CA PRO A 441 19.18 -24.30 -4.72
C PRO A 441 17.66 -24.33 -4.91
N ALA A 442 17.17 -24.76 -6.08
CA ALA A 442 15.74 -24.90 -6.34
C ALA A 442 15.11 -26.01 -5.49
N TRP A 443 15.80 -27.14 -5.33
CA TRP A 443 15.36 -28.22 -4.45
C TRP A 443 15.33 -27.78 -2.98
N GLN A 444 16.36 -27.06 -2.52
CA GLN A 444 16.41 -26.51 -1.15
C GLN A 444 15.23 -25.58 -0.89
N ARG A 445 14.94 -24.65 -1.81
CA ARG A 445 13.76 -23.78 -1.72
C ARG A 445 12.44 -24.55 -1.61
N ALA A 446 12.29 -25.64 -2.36
CA ALA A 446 11.10 -26.50 -2.23
C ALA A 446 10.99 -27.12 -0.83
N GLN A 447 12.11 -27.52 -0.21
CA GLN A 447 12.13 -28.02 1.17
C GLN A 447 11.83 -26.92 2.18
N ASP A 448 12.42 -25.73 2.02
CA ASP A 448 12.20 -24.59 2.90
C ASP A 448 10.72 -24.18 2.90
N LEU A 449 10.10 -24.15 1.72
CA LEU A 449 8.68 -23.85 1.59
C LEU A 449 7.81 -24.89 2.29
N LYS A 450 8.13 -26.19 2.18
CA LYS A 450 7.43 -27.25 2.92
C LYS A 450 7.56 -27.06 4.43
N ALA A 451 8.77 -26.77 4.92
CA ALA A 451 9.01 -26.54 6.34
C ALA A 451 8.24 -25.31 6.85
N TYR A 452 8.25 -24.21 6.08
CA TYR A 452 7.53 -22.98 6.37
C TYR A 452 6.00 -23.18 6.44
N ILE A 453 5.43 -23.96 5.52
CA ILE A 453 3.99 -24.26 5.53
C ILE A 453 3.59 -25.06 6.77
N ASN A 454 4.43 -26.01 7.19
CA ASN A 454 4.17 -26.91 8.32
C ASN A 454 4.33 -26.24 9.69
N SER A 455 5.15 -25.19 9.81
CA SER A 455 5.43 -24.50 11.08
C SER A 455 4.33 -23.52 11.53
N ARG A 456 3.39 -23.16 10.65
CA ARG A 456 2.31 -22.23 11.01
C ARG A 456 1.12 -22.97 11.64
N PRO A 457 0.59 -22.52 12.80
CA PRO A 457 -0.59 -23.15 13.42
C PRO A 457 -1.78 -23.16 12.46
N ARG A 458 -2.57 -24.25 12.50
CA ARG A 458 -3.87 -24.34 11.83
C ARG A 458 -4.79 -23.32 12.50
N ARG A 459 -5.20 -22.29 11.76
CA ARG A 459 -6.22 -21.34 12.23
C ARG A 459 -7.60 -21.97 12.10
#